data_AF-A0A410N5V8-F1
#
_entry.id   AF-A0A410N5V8-F1
#
_cell.length_a   1.000
_cell.length_b   1.000
_cell.length_c   1.000
_cell.angle_alpha   90.00
_cell.angle_beta   90.00
_cell.angle_gamma   90.00
#
_symmetry.space_group_name_H-M   'P 1'
#
loop_
_entity.id
_entity.type
_entity.pdbx_description
1 polymer ?
#
loop_
_entity_poly.entity_id
_entity_poly.type
_entity_poly.pdbx_seq_one_letter_code
_entity_poly.pdbx_strand_id
1 'polypeptide(L)' 'AILPYCQALEKFAPHIQQLSMESNGKGVSMEGVPLSFEAGEIDFGEPGT' A
#
# COMPACT_ATOMS: atom_id res chain seq x y z
N ALA A 1 3.01 4.47 -6.50
CA ALA A 1 1.92 5.28 -7.08
C ALA A 1 1.02 4.40 -7.94
N ILE A 2 -0.29 4.44 -7.73
CA ILE A 2 -1.29 3.56 -8.36
C ILE A 2 -2.10 4.40 -9.35
N LEU A 3 -1.87 4.21 -10.64
CA LEU A 3 -2.37 5.10 -11.71
C LEU A 3 -3.21 4.30 -12.73
N PRO A 4 -4.46 3.92 -12.40
CA PRO A 4 -5.29 3.19 -13.33
C PRO A 4 -5.77 4.09 -14.47
N TYR A 5 -5.55 3.69 -15.72
CA TYR A 5 -6.09 4.37 -16.92
C TYR A 5 -7.55 3.95 -17.18
N CYS A 6 -8.38 4.07 -16.15
CA CYS A 6 -9.80 3.74 -16.20
C CYS A 6 -10.53 4.48 -15.07
N GLN A 7 -11.43 5.41 -15.44
CA GLN A 7 -12.17 6.22 -14.46
C GLN A 7 -13.03 5.37 -13.51
N ALA A 8 -13.55 4.23 -13.97
CA ALA A 8 -14.35 3.33 -13.13
C ALA A 8 -13.56 2.74 -11.95
N LEU A 9 -12.22 2.84 -11.97
CA LEU A 9 -11.32 2.39 -10.91
C LEU A 9 -10.93 3.49 -9.91
N GLU A 10 -11.71 4.57 -9.80
CA GLU A 10 -11.45 5.66 -8.83
C GLU A 10 -11.31 5.21 -7.37
N LYS A 11 -11.95 4.09 -6.97
CA LYS A 11 -11.84 3.53 -5.61
C LYS A 11 -10.79 2.43 -5.48
N PHE A 12 -10.06 2.13 -6.55
CA PHE A 12 -9.03 1.11 -6.52
C PHE A 12 -7.83 1.55 -5.67
N ALA A 13 -7.29 2.74 -5.90
CA ALA A 13 -6.17 3.27 -5.12
C ALA A 13 -6.43 3.31 -3.59
N PRO A 14 -7.55 3.86 -3.08
CA PRO A 14 -7.83 3.85 -1.64
C PRO A 14 -8.05 2.45 -1.07
N HIS A 15 -8.59 1.50 -1.85
CA HIS A 15 -8.68 0.11 -1.41
C HIS A 15 -7.30 -0.55 -1.26
N ILE A 16 -6.41 -0.33 -2.22
CA ILE A 16 -5.04 -0.85 -2.17
C ILE A 16 -4.23 -0.20 -1.04
N GLN A 17 -4.44 1.09 -0.77
CA GLN A 17 -3.82 1.75 0.39
C GLN A 17 -4.07 1.00 1.68
N GLN A 18 -5.34 0.67 1.98
CA GLN A 18 -5.66 -0.11 3.17
C GLN A 18 -5.03 -1.51 3.09
N LEU A 19 -5.24 -2.22 1.99
CA LEU A 19 -4.75 -3.59 1.83
C LEU A 19 -3.24 -3.70 2.06
N SER A 20 -2.45 -2.84 1.42
CA SER A 20 -0.99 -2.89 1.43
C SER A 20 -0.42 -2.30 2.72
N MET A 21 -0.81 -1.08 3.07
CA MET A 21 -0.19 -0.35 4.18
C MET A 21 -0.57 -0.96 5.54
N GLU A 22 -1.83 -1.41 5.72
CA GLU A 22 -2.27 -2.04 6.97
C GLU A 22 -1.68 -3.45 7.14
N SER A 23 -1.45 -4.17 6.05
CA SER A 23 -0.87 -5.51 6.09
C SER A 23 0.64 -5.49 6.29
N ASN A 24 1.34 -4.65 5.53
CA ASN A 24 2.79 -4.70 5.37
C ASN A 24 3.54 -3.60 6.15
N GLY A 25 2.85 -2.56 6.61
CA GLY A 25 3.41 -1.50 7.46
C GLY A 25 3.68 -1.98 8.89
N LYS A 26 4.58 -2.95 9.05
CA LYS A 26 4.90 -3.60 10.33
C LYS A 26 6.38 -3.42 10.68
N GLY A 27 6.69 -3.35 11.97
CA GLY A 27 8.06 -3.19 12.46
C GLY A 27 8.69 -4.45 13.06
N VAL A 28 7.97 -5.57 13.06
CA VAL A 28 8.39 -6.81 13.74
C VAL A 28 8.17 -8.00 12.81
N SER A 29 9.15 -8.88 12.74
CA SER A 29 9.11 -10.14 11.99
C SER A 29 8.18 -11.18 12.63
N MET A 30 7.95 -12.30 11.94
CA MET A 30 7.13 -13.40 12.49
C MET A 30 7.79 -14.07 13.70
N GLU A 31 9.12 -13.99 13.81
CA GLU A 31 9.91 -14.48 14.93
C GLU A 31 9.85 -13.54 16.15
N GLY A 32 9.13 -12.42 16.06
CA GLY A 32 8.98 -11.46 17.16
C GLY A 32 10.16 -10.51 17.34
N VAL A 33 11.14 -10.54 16.43
CA VAL A 33 12.28 -9.61 16.46
C VAL A 33 12.02 -8.36 15.61
N PRO A 34 12.48 -7.16 16.04
CA PRO A 34 12.36 -5.94 15.24
C PRO A 34 13.00 -6.10 13.86
N LEU A 35 12.37 -5.55 12.84
CA LEU A 35 12.93 -5.53 11.49
C LEU A 35 14.15 -4.60 11.43
N SER A 36 15.18 -5.01 10.69
CA SER A 36 16.40 -4.21 10.48
C SER A 36 16.31 -3.26 9.28
N PHE A 37 15.14 -3.17 8.67
CA PHE A 37 14.85 -2.40 7.47
C PHE A 37 13.42 -1.84 7.53
N GLU A 38 13.15 -0.83 6.71
CA GLU A 38 11.80 -0.26 6.57
C GLU A 38 10.90 -1.21 5.78
N ALA A 39 9.72 -1.53 6.33
CA ALA A 39 8.74 -2.40 5.69
C ALA A 39 7.45 -1.63 5.36
N GLY A 40 6.81 -2.07 4.28
CA GLY A 40 5.67 -1.37 3.68
C GLY A 40 6.13 -0.16 2.84
N GLU A 41 5.34 0.16 1.83
CA GLU A 41 5.51 1.37 1.02
C GLU A 41 4.36 2.35 1.27
N ILE A 42 4.54 3.60 0.87
CA ILE A 42 3.46 4.59 0.89
C ILE A 42 2.73 4.52 -0.46
N ASP A 43 1.53 3.93 -0.42
CA ASP A 43 0.65 3.87 -1.57
C ASP A 43 -0.18 5.14 -1.72
N PHE A 44 -0.21 5.68 -2.93
CA PHE A 44 -1.01 6.84 -3.31
C PHE A 44 -1.32 6.79 -4.81
N GLY A 45 -2.36 7.48 -5.26
CA GLY A 45 -2.65 7.61 -6.68
C GLY A 45 -4.09 8.00 -6.98
N GLU A 46 -4.31 8.35 -8.24
CA GLU A 46 -5.58 8.75 -8.82
C GLU A 46 -5.70 8.10 -10.20
N PRO A 47 -6.92 7.94 -10.73
CA PRO A 47 -7.10 7.55 -12.13
C PRO A 47 -6.33 8.48 -13.07
N GLY A 48 -5.64 7.87 -14.04
CA GLY A 48 -5.04 8.58 -15.16
C GLY A 48 -6.13 9.13 -16.08
N THR A 49 -5.80 10.22 -16.78
CA THR A 49 -6.61 10.72 -17.90
C THR A 49 -6.45 9.83 -19.12
#